data_AF-A0AAE9ER68-F1
#
_entry.id   AF-A0AAE9ER68-F1
#
_cell.length_a   1.000
_cell.length_b   1.000
_cell.length_c   1.000
_cell.angle_alpha   90.00
_cell.angle_beta   90.00
_cell.angle_gamma   90.00
#
_symmetry.space_group_name_H-M   'P 1'
#
loop_
_entity.id
_entity.type
_entity.pdbx_description
1 polymer ?
#
loop_
_entity_poly.entity_id
_entity_poly.type
_entity_poly.pdbx_seq_one_letter_code
_entity_poly.pdbx_strand_id
1 'polypeptide(L)'
;MSPSEEVPKEEEEPKEETNELASEFNFFDLFDGMEHENDKVPSRIANKSDMISLIKFIGGFEKWNELNEDCRLAVVKFLEYKDRCKLGICSKRDYETVKSTPLDVYKISIYDNEKYHYSFRKEDFDNVVVELQLHHDYNSCKQYQLIFSQLGEDTQIQWYKNRSLVLKSCNYYKEAVKFAEKWMKKCNFELKDIKIEMKNYPMDKSKIKSLPKCKCIRIGSDDVETFRWWL
;
A
#
# COMPACT_ATOMS: atom_id res chain seq x y z
N MET A 1 -33.72 60.83 -1.82
CA MET A 1 -33.28 59.64 -2.56
C MET A 1 -31.77 59.66 -2.57
N SER A 2 -31.18 58.88 -1.66
CA SER A 2 -29.74 58.79 -1.45
C SER A 2 -29.20 57.64 -2.30
N PRO A 3 -28.10 57.82 -3.05
CA PRO A 3 -27.29 56.69 -3.50
C PRO A 3 -26.20 56.48 -2.46
N SER A 4 -26.41 55.50 -1.59
CA SER A 4 -25.36 54.95 -0.72
C SER A 4 -24.47 54.06 -1.57
N GLU A 5 -23.20 54.45 -1.70
CA GLU A 5 -22.14 53.64 -2.31
C GLU A 5 -21.94 52.35 -1.49
N GLU A 6 -22.18 51.22 -2.13
CA GLU A 6 -21.93 49.89 -1.57
C GLU A 6 -20.43 49.60 -1.59
N VAL A 7 -19.87 49.37 -0.41
CA VAL A 7 -18.55 48.80 -0.20
C VAL A 7 -18.54 47.36 -0.74
N PRO A 8 -17.54 46.93 -1.54
CA PRO A 8 -17.45 45.53 -1.93
C PRO A 8 -17.13 44.68 -0.70
N LYS A 9 -18.00 43.71 -0.39
CA LYS A 9 -17.68 42.63 0.54
C LYS A 9 -16.64 41.72 -0.12
N GLU A 10 -15.51 41.54 0.56
CA GLU A 10 -14.61 40.42 0.34
C GLU A 10 -15.42 39.13 0.50
N GLU A 11 -15.59 38.37 -0.59
CA GLU A 11 -16.02 36.97 -0.51
C GLU A 11 -14.80 36.14 -0.11
N GLU A 12 -14.79 35.73 1.16
CA GLU A 12 -13.85 34.75 1.71
C GLU A 12 -13.85 33.49 0.85
N GLU A 13 -12.66 33.08 0.40
CA GLU A 13 -12.40 31.76 -0.16
C GLU A 13 -12.95 30.67 0.78
N PRO A 14 -13.65 29.63 0.28
CA PRO A 14 -14.02 28.51 1.11
C PRO A 14 -12.75 27.79 1.55
N LYS A 15 -12.43 27.90 2.84
CA LYS A 15 -11.41 27.10 3.51
C LYS A 15 -11.69 25.64 3.19
N GLU A 16 -10.74 25.01 2.49
CA GLU A 16 -10.62 23.55 2.42
C GLU A 16 -10.54 23.02 3.85
N GLU A 17 -11.68 22.69 4.45
CA GLU A 17 -11.73 21.76 5.56
C GLU A 17 -11.32 20.40 5.02
N THR A 18 -10.01 20.22 5.00
CA THR A 18 -9.34 18.95 4.84
C THR A 18 -10.01 17.93 5.74
N ASN A 19 -10.68 16.97 5.10
CA ASN A 19 -11.31 15.82 5.71
C ASN A 19 -10.22 14.84 6.21
N GLU A 20 -9.34 15.32 7.10
CA GLU A 20 -8.23 14.59 7.70
C GLU A 20 -8.72 13.37 8.50
N LEU A 21 -9.98 13.39 8.96
CA LEU A 21 -10.61 12.32 9.73
C LEU A 21 -10.90 11.05 8.93
N ALA A 22 -10.99 11.11 7.60
CA ALA A 22 -11.09 9.91 6.75
C ALA A 22 -9.70 9.34 6.36
N SER A 23 -8.63 10.10 6.60
CA SER A 23 -7.26 9.73 6.18
C SER A 23 -6.55 8.78 7.13
N GLU A 24 -7.01 8.70 8.39
CA GLU A 24 -6.60 7.70 9.38
C GLU A 24 -7.37 6.37 9.22
N PHE A 25 -7.56 5.93 7.97
CA PHE A 25 -7.89 4.54 7.70
C PHE A 25 -6.76 3.67 8.25
N ASN A 26 -7.01 3.06 9.41
CA ASN A 26 -6.01 2.44 10.26
C ASN A 26 -5.19 1.44 9.46
N PHE A 27 -3.88 1.68 9.48
CA PHE A 27 -2.83 0.87 8.85
C PHE A 27 -2.95 -0.63 9.17
N PHE A 28 -3.51 -0.97 10.34
CA PHE A 28 -3.69 -2.31 10.87
C PHE A 28 -5.01 -2.96 10.40
N ASP A 29 -6.09 -2.19 10.31
CA ASP A 29 -7.44 -2.67 9.98
C ASP A 29 -7.57 -3.22 8.55
N LEU A 30 -6.66 -2.83 7.64
CA LEU A 30 -6.68 -3.19 6.22
C LEU A 30 -6.54 -4.70 5.98
N PHE A 31 -5.87 -5.43 6.87
CA PHE A 31 -5.54 -6.86 6.68
C PHE A 31 -5.83 -7.77 7.86
N ASP A 32 -6.37 -7.26 8.97
CA ASP A 32 -6.68 -8.05 10.17
C ASP A 32 -7.79 -9.11 10.01
N GLY A 33 -8.36 -9.25 8.81
CA GLY A 33 -9.40 -10.25 8.49
C GLY A 33 -8.95 -11.45 7.64
N MET A 34 -7.69 -11.56 7.23
CA MET A 34 -7.21 -12.69 6.42
C MET A 34 -6.46 -13.71 7.30
N GLU A 35 -7.21 -14.57 7.97
CA GLU A 35 -6.67 -15.79 8.57
C GLU A 35 -6.63 -16.90 7.52
N HIS A 36 -5.44 -17.29 7.09
CA HIS A 36 -5.17 -18.62 6.58
C HIS A 36 -3.86 -19.13 7.17
N GLU A 37 -3.87 -20.41 7.51
CA GLU A 37 -2.85 -21.11 8.26
C GLU A 37 -1.50 -21.16 7.54
N ASN A 38 -0.48 -21.36 8.38
CA ASN A 38 0.92 -21.46 8.05
C ASN A 38 1.20 -22.43 6.91
N ASP A 39 2.08 -22.03 5.99
CA ASP A 39 2.96 -22.99 5.33
C ASP A 39 4.41 -22.50 5.28
N LYS A 40 5.29 -23.42 5.63
CA LYS A 40 6.72 -23.25 5.88
C LYS A 40 7.46 -22.99 4.57
N VAL A 41 8.22 -21.89 4.51
CA VAL A 41 9.23 -21.67 3.48
C VAL A 41 10.46 -22.55 3.77
N PRO A 42 10.98 -23.33 2.80
CA PRO A 42 12.18 -24.13 3.01
C PRO A 42 13.43 -23.28 2.77
N SER A 43 14.00 -22.74 3.83
CA SER A 43 15.41 -22.32 3.85
C SER A 43 16.06 -22.99 5.05
N ARG A 44 17.23 -23.63 4.87
CA ARG A 44 18.00 -24.43 5.87
C ARG A 44 17.51 -24.16 7.31
N ILE A 45 16.53 -24.96 7.71
CA ILE A 45 15.75 -24.67 8.91
C ILE A 45 16.62 -25.09 10.09
N ALA A 46 17.05 -24.12 10.90
CA ALA A 46 17.58 -24.42 12.23
C ALA A 46 16.56 -25.33 12.91
N ASN A 47 17.01 -26.47 13.44
CA ASN A 47 16.09 -27.47 13.97
C ASN A 47 15.26 -26.83 15.09
N LYS A 48 14.04 -27.31 15.32
CA LYS A 48 13.16 -26.72 16.36
C LYS A 48 13.86 -26.65 17.73
N SER A 49 14.75 -27.60 18.02
CA SER A 49 15.65 -27.60 19.19
C SER A 49 16.61 -26.42 19.22
N ASP A 50 17.16 -26.03 18.08
CA ASP A 50 18.17 -24.97 17.95
C ASP A 50 17.49 -23.61 18.15
N MET A 51 16.30 -23.41 17.58
CA MET A 51 15.49 -22.22 17.83
C MET A 51 15.11 -22.09 19.31
N ILE A 52 14.66 -23.18 19.95
CA ILE A 52 14.31 -23.16 21.38
C ILE A 52 15.56 -22.85 22.24
N SER A 53 16.70 -23.45 21.90
CA SER A 53 17.96 -23.20 22.60
C SER A 53 18.40 -21.75 22.44
N LEU A 54 18.27 -21.18 21.24
CA LEU A 54 18.58 -19.79 20.95
C LEU A 54 17.63 -18.82 21.71
N ILE A 55 16.32 -19.07 21.68
CA ILE A 55 15.33 -18.26 22.41
C ILE A 55 15.64 -18.28 23.91
N LYS A 56 15.96 -19.46 24.47
CA LYS A 56 16.34 -19.61 25.88
C LYS A 56 17.66 -18.90 26.20
N PHE A 57 18.63 -18.97 25.30
CA PHE A 57 19.93 -18.32 25.46
C PHE A 57 19.82 -16.79 25.45
N ILE A 58 19.02 -16.24 24.52
CA ILE A 58 18.80 -14.79 24.42
C ILE A 58 17.91 -14.28 25.58
N GLY A 59 17.18 -15.17 26.26
CA GLY A 59 16.18 -14.79 27.27
C GLY A 59 14.91 -14.22 26.64
N GLY A 60 14.61 -14.62 25.40
CA GLY A 60 13.54 -14.04 24.60
C GLY A 60 13.71 -12.54 24.35
N PHE A 61 12.60 -11.82 24.29
CA PHE A 61 12.57 -10.37 24.12
C PHE A 61 12.21 -9.64 25.42
N GLU A 62 12.51 -10.23 26.59
CA GLU A 62 12.25 -9.63 27.91
C GLU A 62 12.87 -8.23 28.03
N LYS A 63 14.00 -8.01 27.35
CA LYS A 63 14.73 -6.74 27.32
C LYS A 63 14.36 -5.83 26.16
N TRP A 64 13.27 -6.10 25.43
CA TRP A 64 12.82 -5.29 24.28
C TRP A 64 12.72 -3.79 24.58
N ASN A 65 12.26 -3.45 25.79
CA ASN A 65 12.10 -2.06 26.24
C ASN A 65 13.44 -1.38 26.59
N GLU A 66 14.50 -2.15 26.81
CA GLU A 66 15.86 -1.67 27.10
C GLU A 66 16.71 -1.53 25.82
N LEU A 67 16.27 -2.09 24.69
CA LEU A 67 16.97 -1.95 23.41
C LEU A 67 16.91 -0.49 22.92
N ASN A 68 18.03 -0.02 22.38
CA ASN A 68 18.08 1.25 21.67
C ASN A 68 17.34 1.15 20.32
N GLU A 69 17.10 2.30 19.69
CA GLU A 69 16.35 2.34 18.43
C GLU A 69 17.03 1.55 17.30
N ASP A 70 18.35 1.61 17.15
CA ASP A 70 19.06 0.89 16.09
C ASP A 70 18.86 -0.64 16.16
N CYS A 71 18.94 -1.20 17.38
CA CYS A 71 18.67 -2.62 17.63
C CYS A 71 17.22 -2.97 17.34
N ARG A 72 16.27 -2.10 17.73
CA ARG A 72 14.84 -2.30 17.48
C ARG A 72 14.53 -2.29 15.98
N LEU A 73 15.08 -1.32 15.24
CA LEU A 73 14.98 -1.25 13.78
C LEU A 73 15.57 -2.51 13.12
N ALA A 74 16.70 -3.01 13.60
CA ALA A 74 17.33 -4.22 13.08
C ALA A 74 16.43 -5.46 13.27
N VAL A 75 15.78 -5.60 14.43
CA VAL A 75 14.81 -6.68 14.68
C VAL A 75 13.59 -6.55 13.79
N VAL A 76 12.99 -5.36 13.70
CA VAL A 76 11.77 -5.11 12.91
C VAL A 76 11.98 -5.43 11.43
N LYS A 77 13.18 -5.22 10.89
CA LYS A 77 13.50 -5.59 9.50
C LYS A 77 13.22 -7.06 9.17
N PHE A 78 13.39 -7.96 10.14
CA PHE A 78 13.15 -9.40 9.97
C PHE A 78 11.71 -9.82 10.26
N LEU A 79 10.86 -8.93 10.78
CA LEU A 79 9.45 -9.23 11.01
C LEU A 79 8.65 -9.15 9.72
N GLU A 80 7.74 -10.12 9.56
CA GLU A 80 6.73 -10.09 8.51
C GLU A 80 5.72 -8.97 8.76
N TYR A 81 5.01 -8.53 7.71
CA TYR A 81 4.05 -7.42 7.81
C TYR A 81 3.03 -7.63 8.93
N LYS A 82 2.48 -8.84 9.08
CA LYS A 82 1.49 -9.15 10.13
C LYS A 82 2.05 -9.00 11.54
N ASP A 83 3.30 -9.41 11.76
CA ASP A 83 3.91 -9.30 13.08
C ASP A 83 4.34 -7.87 13.39
N ARG A 84 4.76 -7.10 12.38
CA ARG A 84 4.93 -5.64 12.51
C ARG A 84 3.61 -4.96 12.86
N CYS A 85 2.49 -5.42 12.28
CA CYS A 85 1.17 -4.92 12.63
C CYS A 85 0.86 -5.11 14.11
N LYS A 86 1.04 -6.34 14.61
CA LYS A 86 0.83 -6.65 16.04
C LYS A 86 1.77 -5.86 16.96
N LEU A 87 3.03 -5.68 16.56
CA LEU A 87 3.99 -4.91 17.35
C LEU A 87 3.60 -3.42 17.42
N GLY A 88 3.16 -2.85 16.31
CA GLY A 88 2.82 -1.42 16.22
C GLY A 88 1.66 -1.00 17.11
N ILE A 89 0.78 -1.92 17.52
CA ILE A 89 -0.33 -1.63 18.45
C ILE A 89 0.06 -1.77 19.93
N CYS A 90 1.24 -2.31 20.25
CA CYS A 90 1.65 -2.57 21.62
C CYS A 90 1.99 -1.29 22.41
N SER A 91 2.62 -0.30 21.76
CA SER A 91 2.93 1.00 22.38
C SER A 91 3.22 2.07 21.34
N LYS A 92 3.18 3.34 21.75
CA LYS A 92 3.56 4.47 20.88
C LYS A 92 5.01 4.37 20.38
N ARG A 93 5.92 3.87 21.21
CA ARG A 93 7.32 3.68 20.81
C ARG A 93 7.43 2.58 19.76
N ASP A 94 6.74 1.46 19.95
CA ASP A 94 6.71 0.37 18.97
C ASP A 94 6.10 0.81 17.64
N TYR A 95 5.03 1.60 17.68
CA TYR A 95 4.43 2.20 16.50
C TYR A 95 5.44 3.01 15.69
N GLU A 96 6.17 3.92 16.34
CA GLU A 96 7.17 4.75 15.66
C GLU A 96 8.36 3.91 15.12
N THR A 97 8.83 2.91 15.87
CA THR A 97 9.85 1.97 15.38
C THR A 97 9.35 1.23 14.12
N VAL A 98 8.12 0.71 14.13
CA VAL A 98 7.54 -0.01 12.98
C VAL A 98 7.37 0.92 11.78
N LYS A 99 6.83 2.12 12.00
CA LYS A 99 6.58 3.13 10.97
C LYS A 99 7.86 3.63 10.31
N SER A 100 8.94 3.77 11.08
CA SER A 100 10.25 4.22 10.58
C SER A 100 11.06 3.12 9.90
N THR A 101 10.71 1.84 10.10
CA THR A 101 11.40 0.71 9.47
C THR A 101 10.78 0.38 8.11
N PRO A 102 11.54 0.48 7.00
CA PRO A 102 11.02 0.15 5.67
C PRO A 102 10.54 -1.29 5.58
N LEU A 103 9.43 -1.51 4.87
CA LEU A 103 8.91 -2.84 4.59
C LEU A 103 9.57 -3.41 3.33
N ASP A 104 9.97 -4.68 3.35
CA ASP A 104 10.40 -5.38 2.14
C ASP A 104 9.17 -5.83 1.37
N VAL A 105 8.83 -5.11 0.30
CA VAL A 105 7.74 -5.45 -0.62
C VAL A 105 8.39 -5.98 -1.89
N TYR A 106 8.05 -7.22 -2.27
CA TYR A 106 8.64 -7.85 -3.44
C TYR A 106 8.12 -7.21 -4.73
N LYS A 107 6.79 -7.12 -4.87
CA LYS A 107 6.15 -6.63 -6.09
C LYS A 107 4.88 -5.83 -5.78
N ILE A 108 4.69 -4.77 -6.56
CA ILE A 108 3.41 -4.05 -6.64
C ILE A 108 2.94 -4.08 -8.10
N SER A 109 1.71 -4.54 -8.31
CA SER A 109 1.06 -4.51 -9.62
C SER A 109 -0.18 -3.63 -9.57
N ILE A 110 -0.36 -2.78 -10.57
CA ILE A 110 -1.57 -2.00 -10.81
C ILE A 110 -1.99 -2.32 -12.24
N TYR A 111 -3.17 -2.88 -12.44
CA TYR A 111 -3.62 -3.22 -13.77
C TYR A 111 -5.13 -3.16 -13.92
N ASP A 112 -5.59 -2.82 -15.11
CA ASP A 112 -7.00 -2.95 -15.46
C ASP A 112 -7.42 -4.42 -15.46
N ASN A 113 -8.56 -4.73 -14.83
CA ASN A 113 -9.04 -6.09 -14.71
C ASN A 113 -9.61 -6.59 -16.05
N GLU A 114 -8.72 -6.98 -16.94
CA GLU A 114 -9.08 -7.63 -18.20
C GLU A 114 -9.60 -9.04 -17.92
N LYS A 115 -10.82 -9.34 -18.36
CA LYS A 115 -11.35 -10.72 -18.40
C LYS A 115 -10.47 -11.65 -19.27
N TYR A 116 -9.57 -11.11 -20.11
CA TYR A 116 -8.67 -11.83 -21.00
C TYR A 116 -7.30 -11.11 -21.13
N HIS A 117 -6.25 -11.71 -20.55
CA HIS A 117 -4.93 -11.15 -20.26
C HIS A 117 -4.02 -10.62 -21.40
N TYR A 118 -4.50 -10.38 -22.64
CA TYR A 118 -3.61 -10.00 -23.75
C TYR A 118 -4.25 -9.09 -24.82
N SER A 119 -5.30 -8.34 -24.50
CA SER A 119 -5.93 -7.45 -25.49
C SER A 119 -6.59 -6.25 -24.84
N PHE A 120 -5.97 -5.08 -24.98
CA PHE A 120 -6.57 -3.79 -24.66
C PHE A 120 -7.87 -3.64 -25.46
N ARG A 121 -9.02 -3.82 -24.79
CA ARG A 121 -10.31 -3.57 -25.42
C ARG A 121 -10.53 -2.05 -25.53
N LYS A 122 -11.28 -1.65 -26.56
CA LYS A 122 -11.78 -0.28 -26.69
C LYS A 122 -12.82 0.09 -25.62
N GLU A 123 -13.44 -0.92 -24.99
CA GLU A 123 -14.42 -0.78 -23.91
C GLU A 123 -13.74 -0.31 -22.62
N ASP A 124 -14.44 0.50 -21.81
CA ASP A 124 -13.95 0.91 -20.49
C ASP A 124 -13.89 -0.31 -19.56
N PHE A 125 -12.78 -0.44 -18.82
CA PHE A 125 -12.63 -1.48 -17.82
C PHE A 125 -13.56 -1.22 -16.62
N ASP A 126 -14.16 -2.28 -16.10
CA ASP A 126 -15.10 -2.16 -14.97
C ASP A 126 -14.38 -1.88 -13.64
N ASN A 127 -13.07 -2.17 -13.54
CA ASN A 127 -12.27 -1.96 -12.33
C ASN A 127 -10.76 -2.07 -12.57
N VAL A 128 -10.00 -1.53 -11.61
CA VAL A 128 -8.54 -1.66 -11.49
C VAL A 128 -8.22 -2.60 -10.33
N VAL A 129 -7.26 -3.49 -10.53
CA VAL A 129 -6.71 -4.34 -9.48
C VAL A 129 -5.36 -3.78 -9.01
N VAL A 130 -5.22 -3.64 -7.70
CA VAL A 130 -3.92 -3.44 -7.05
C VAL A 130 -3.52 -4.72 -6.33
N GLU A 131 -2.37 -5.27 -6.70
CA GLU A 131 -1.80 -6.47 -6.13
C GLU A 131 -0.50 -6.14 -5.39
N LEU A 132 -0.39 -6.58 -4.14
CA LEU A 132 0.80 -6.47 -3.32
C LEU A 132 1.33 -7.87 -3.03
N GLN A 133 2.59 -8.10 -3.35
CA GLN A 133 3.29 -9.34 -3.05
C GLN A 133 4.45 -9.04 -2.11
N LEU A 134 4.44 -9.63 -0.91
CA LEU A 134 5.47 -9.41 0.11
C LEU A 134 6.65 -10.38 0.01
N HIS A 135 6.52 -11.44 -0.78
CA HIS A 135 7.53 -12.50 -0.88
C HIS A 135 7.74 -12.96 -2.32
N HIS A 136 8.95 -13.37 -2.68
CA HIS A 136 9.30 -13.74 -4.06
C HIS A 136 8.54 -14.96 -4.59
N ASP A 137 8.15 -15.87 -3.70
CA ASP A 137 7.35 -17.04 -4.04
C ASP A 137 5.89 -16.62 -4.27
N TYR A 138 5.42 -16.81 -5.51
CA TYR A 138 4.06 -16.51 -5.91
C TYR A 138 3.03 -17.40 -5.18
N ASN A 139 3.40 -18.64 -4.85
CA ASN A 139 2.49 -19.60 -4.23
C ASN A 139 2.42 -19.47 -2.71
N SER A 140 3.17 -18.55 -2.10
CA SER A 140 3.26 -18.45 -0.64
C SER A 140 2.01 -17.84 0.01
N CYS A 141 0.91 -17.60 -0.72
CA CYS A 141 -0.31 -16.94 -0.26
C CYS A 141 -0.10 -15.56 0.40
N LYS A 142 1.07 -14.94 0.23
CA LYS A 142 1.41 -13.59 0.76
C LYS A 142 1.11 -12.50 -0.28
N GLN A 143 -0.05 -12.65 -0.90
CA GLN A 143 -0.56 -11.74 -1.92
C GLN A 143 -1.84 -11.10 -1.41
N TYR A 144 -1.90 -9.80 -1.59
CA TYR A 144 -3.08 -9.02 -1.25
C TYR A 144 -3.57 -8.34 -2.51
N GLN A 145 -4.82 -8.60 -2.86
CA GLN A 145 -5.46 -8.01 -4.03
C GLN A 145 -6.66 -7.17 -3.58
N LEU A 146 -6.69 -5.94 -4.08
CA LEU A 146 -7.80 -5.01 -3.93
C LEU A 146 -8.33 -4.63 -5.30
N ILE A 147 -9.65 -4.62 -5.43
CA ILE A 147 -10.36 -4.28 -6.65
C ILE A 147 -11.02 -2.92 -6.43
N PHE A 148 -10.72 -1.96 -7.31
CA PHE A 148 -11.25 -0.60 -7.27
C PHE A 148 -12.21 -0.42 -8.44
N SER A 149 -13.49 -0.20 -8.17
CA SER A 149 -14.54 0.01 -9.16
C SER A 149 -15.27 1.33 -8.94
N GLN A 150 -15.83 1.90 -10.02
CA GLN A 150 -16.68 3.07 -9.90
C GLN A 150 -18.11 2.66 -9.49
N LEU A 151 -18.69 3.33 -8.50
CA LEU A 151 -20.06 3.16 -8.02
C LEU A 151 -20.77 4.53 -8.06
N GLY A 152 -21.32 4.90 -9.22
CA GLY A 152 -21.85 6.25 -9.43
C GLY A 152 -20.73 7.29 -9.36
N GLU A 153 -20.86 8.29 -8.49
CA GLU A 153 -19.80 9.28 -8.21
C GLU A 153 -18.75 8.79 -7.18
N ASP A 154 -19.01 7.65 -6.55
CA ASP A 154 -18.19 7.08 -5.48
C ASP A 154 -17.27 5.97 -6.02
N THR A 155 -16.22 5.63 -5.28
CA THR A 155 -15.37 4.47 -5.57
C THR A 155 -15.66 3.35 -4.58
N GLN A 156 -15.89 2.14 -5.06
CA GLN A 156 -15.94 0.94 -4.24
C GLN A 156 -14.59 0.22 -4.26
N ILE A 157 -14.09 -0.14 -3.08
CA ILE A 157 -12.90 -0.98 -2.89
C ILE A 157 -13.37 -2.34 -2.37
N GLN A 158 -13.02 -3.42 -3.05
CA GLN A 158 -13.36 -4.78 -2.67
C GLN A 158 -12.10 -5.62 -2.42
N TRP A 159 -12.15 -6.45 -1.39
CA TRP A 159 -11.17 -7.49 -1.13
C TRP A 159 -11.65 -8.80 -1.75
N TYR A 160 -10.72 -9.67 -2.18
CA TYR A 160 -11.04 -10.95 -2.84
C TYR A 160 -11.96 -11.90 -2.03
N LYS A 161 -12.25 -11.61 -0.75
CA LYS A 161 -13.07 -12.45 0.15
C LYS A 161 -13.90 -11.67 1.19
N ASN A 162 -14.89 -10.87 0.77
CA ASN A 162 -16.07 -10.43 1.58
C ASN A 162 -16.04 -9.08 2.31
N ARG A 163 -15.05 -8.22 2.10
CA ARG A 163 -15.13 -6.82 2.58
C ARG A 163 -15.22 -5.87 1.41
N SER A 164 -16.03 -4.84 1.57
CA SER A 164 -16.04 -3.71 0.65
C SER A 164 -16.13 -2.41 1.42
N LEU A 165 -15.54 -1.37 0.86
CA LEU A 165 -15.55 -0.01 1.36
C LEU A 165 -16.00 0.91 0.24
N VAL A 166 -16.80 1.92 0.56
CA VAL A 166 -17.18 2.96 -0.41
C VAL A 166 -16.53 4.26 0.01
N LEU A 167 -15.74 4.84 -0.89
CA LEU A 167 -15.15 6.15 -0.79
C LEU A 167 -15.99 7.15 -1.58
N LYS A 168 -16.41 8.24 -0.95
CA LYS A 168 -17.35 9.19 -1.57
C LYS A 168 -16.68 10.13 -2.55
N SER A 169 -17.38 10.46 -3.64
CA SER A 169 -17.04 11.52 -4.60
C SER A 169 -15.59 11.42 -5.11
N CYS A 170 -15.17 10.22 -5.52
CA CYS A 170 -13.82 9.96 -5.96
C CYS A 170 -13.77 8.97 -7.12
N ASN A 171 -12.68 9.07 -7.89
CA ASN A 171 -12.44 8.27 -9.08
C ASN A 171 -11.52 7.07 -8.76
N TYR A 172 -11.92 5.89 -9.21
CA TYR A 172 -11.28 4.65 -8.83
C TYR A 172 -9.82 4.53 -9.31
N TYR A 173 -9.46 5.06 -10.49
CA TYR A 173 -8.06 5.09 -10.95
C TYR A 173 -7.17 5.88 -9.99
N LYS A 174 -7.67 7.04 -9.53
CA LYS A 174 -6.93 7.91 -8.60
C LYS A 174 -6.74 7.23 -7.25
N GLU A 175 -7.78 6.58 -6.72
CA GLU A 175 -7.67 5.89 -5.43
C GLU A 175 -6.80 4.64 -5.51
N ALA A 176 -6.84 3.89 -6.61
CA ALA A 176 -5.95 2.74 -6.83
C ALA A 176 -4.47 3.16 -6.84
N VAL A 177 -4.13 4.23 -7.55
CA VAL A 177 -2.76 4.77 -7.58
C VAL A 177 -2.34 5.30 -6.21
N LYS A 178 -3.19 6.08 -5.52
CA LYS A 178 -2.90 6.54 -4.16
C LYS A 178 -2.62 5.38 -3.21
N PHE A 179 -3.39 4.30 -3.32
CA PHE A 179 -3.18 3.11 -2.51
C PHE A 179 -1.83 2.46 -2.81
N ALA A 180 -1.52 2.23 -4.08
CA ALA A 180 -0.24 1.64 -4.49
C ALA A 180 0.96 2.52 -4.05
N GLU A 181 0.88 3.84 -4.24
CA GLU A 181 1.91 4.79 -3.82
C GLU A 181 2.10 4.82 -2.30
N LYS A 182 1.04 4.65 -1.51
CA LYS A 182 1.13 4.51 -0.06
C LYS A 182 2.00 3.30 0.31
N TRP A 183 1.91 2.21 -0.43
CA TRP A 183 2.75 1.03 -0.24
C TRP A 183 4.18 1.21 -0.75
N MET A 184 4.36 1.87 -1.90
CA MET A 184 5.68 2.25 -2.39
C MET A 184 6.42 3.12 -1.37
N LYS A 185 5.75 4.10 -0.77
CA LYS A 185 6.35 4.94 0.27
C LYS A 185 6.78 4.13 1.50
N LYS A 186 6.01 3.11 1.90
CA LYS A 186 6.36 2.24 3.05
C LYS A 186 7.59 1.37 2.80
N CYS A 187 7.90 1.04 1.55
CA CYS A 187 9.12 0.34 1.18
C CYS A 187 10.24 1.29 0.72
N ASN A 188 10.13 2.60 1.00
CA ASN A 188 11.05 3.63 0.51
C ASN A 188 11.26 3.60 -1.01
N PHE A 189 10.24 3.16 -1.76
CA PHE A 189 10.27 2.92 -3.20
C PHE A 189 11.30 1.86 -3.64
N GLU A 190 11.86 1.09 -2.70
CA GLU A 190 12.80 -0.02 -2.94
C GLU A 190 12.02 -1.32 -3.22
N LEU A 191 11.41 -1.40 -4.41
CA LEU A 191 10.71 -2.59 -4.89
C LEU A 191 11.61 -3.46 -5.75
N LYS A 192 11.39 -4.78 -5.82
CA LYS A 192 12.09 -5.63 -6.80
C LYS A 192 11.41 -5.60 -8.16
N ASP A 193 10.08 -5.64 -8.18
CA ASP A 193 9.26 -5.67 -9.39
C ASP A 193 8.09 -4.69 -9.29
N ILE A 194 7.83 -3.96 -10.37
CA ILE A 194 6.64 -3.13 -10.51
C ILE A 194 5.97 -3.42 -11.85
N LYS A 195 4.66 -3.58 -11.80
CA LYS A 195 3.82 -3.78 -12.99
C LYS A 195 2.75 -2.70 -13.04
N ILE A 196 2.64 -1.99 -14.16
CA ILE A 196 1.67 -0.94 -14.38
C ILE A 196 1.05 -1.17 -15.76
N GLU A 197 -0.16 -1.70 -15.82
CA GLU A 197 -0.88 -1.97 -17.07
C GLU A 197 -2.27 -1.36 -16.96
N MET A 198 -2.33 -0.04 -17.08
CA MET A 198 -3.54 0.73 -16.79
C MET A 198 -3.71 1.81 -17.85
N LYS A 199 -4.87 1.78 -18.51
CA LYS A 199 -5.18 2.64 -19.66
C LYS A 199 -5.26 4.12 -19.28
N ASN A 200 -5.88 4.42 -18.15
CA ASN A 200 -6.08 5.80 -17.68
C ASN A 200 -5.23 6.09 -16.43
N TYR A 201 -3.91 6.01 -16.56
CA TYR A 201 -3.02 6.36 -15.44
C TYR A 201 -3.08 7.86 -15.09
N PRO A 202 -3.42 8.24 -13.84
CA PRO A 202 -3.53 9.63 -13.41
C PRO A 202 -2.14 10.27 -13.18
N MET A 203 -1.43 10.54 -14.26
CA MET A 203 -0.06 11.07 -14.27
C MET A 203 0.09 12.38 -13.50
N ASP A 204 -0.91 13.27 -13.63
CA ASP A 204 -0.96 14.60 -13.01
C ASP A 204 -1.00 14.54 -11.48
N LYS A 205 -1.49 13.44 -10.92
CA LYS A 205 -1.66 13.25 -9.47
C LYS A 205 -0.68 12.25 -8.86
N SER A 206 0.09 11.55 -9.70
CA SER A 206 1.06 10.59 -9.22
C SER A 206 2.22 11.29 -8.51
N LYS A 207 2.61 10.76 -7.36
CA LYS A 207 3.75 11.24 -6.57
C LYS A 207 5.01 10.45 -6.84
N ILE A 208 4.97 9.46 -7.74
CA ILE A 208 6.12 8.63 -8.08
C ILE A 208 7.06 9.48 -8.94
N LYS A 209 8.24 9.77 -8.38
CA LYS A 209 9.31 10.50 -9.07
C LYS A 209 10.50 9.62 -9.42
N SER A 210 10.68 8.52 -8.69
CA SER A 210 11.83 7.62 -8.84
C SER A 210 11.52 6.27 -8.20
N LEU A 211 12.02 5.20 -8.80
CA LEU A 211 11.94 3.82 -8.27
C LEU A 211 13.36 3.28 -8.00
N PRO A 212 14.05 3.78 -6.96
CA PRO A 212 15.40 3.34 -6.64
C PRO A 212 15.40 1.84 -6.35
N LYS A 213 16.35 1.10 -6.95
CA LYS A 213 16.55 -0.36 -6.79
C LYS A 213 15.46 -1.26 -7.39
N CYS A 214 14.57 -0.71 -8.23
CA CYS A 214 13.67 -1.53 -9.03
C CYS A 214 14.45 -2.38 -10.04
N LYS A 215 14.30 -3.71 -9.96
CA LYS A 215 15.00 -4.64 -10.86
C LYS A 215 14.24 -4.90 -12.14
N CYS A 216 12.91 -4.93 -12.05
CA CYS A 216 12.03 -5.21 -13.17
C CYS A 216 10.90 -4.18 -13.18
N ILE A 217 10.71 -3.53 -14.33
CA ILE A 217 9.60 -2.62 -14.57
C ILE A 217 8.85 -3.14 -15.78
N ARG A 218 7.54 -3.35 -15.63
CA ARG A 218 6.64 -3.68 -16.73
C ARG A 218 5.58 -2.59 -16.82
N ILE A 219 5.62 -1.82 -17.90
CA ILE A 219 4.64 -0.78 -18.20
C ILE A 219 3.87 -1.20 -19.45
N GLY A 220 2.55 -1.14 -19.38
CA GLY A 220 1.64 -1.25 -20.51
C GLY A 220 0.78 0.00 -20.56
N SER A 221 0.80 0.67 -21.71
CA SER A 221 -0.03 1.83 -22.01
C SER A 221 -0.38 1.82 -23.51
N ASP A 222 -1.50 2.44 -23.86
CA ASP A 222 -1.91 2.63 -25.25
C ASP A 222 -1.37 3.93 -25.86
N ASP A 223 -0.69 4.78 -25.07
CA ASP A 223 -0.20 6.08 -25.49
C ASP A 223 1.30 6.30 -25.19
N VAL A 224 1.98 6.95 -26.13
CA VAL A 224 3.44 7.14 -26.09
C VAL A 224 3.86 8.10 -24.98
N GLU A 225 3.00 9.04 -24.60
CA GLU A 225 3.30 10.05 -23.59
C GLU A 225 3.38 9.44 -22.20
N THR A 226 2.44 8.56 -21.86
CA THR A 226 2.45 7.76 -20.63
C THR A 226 3.70 6.89 -20.56
N PHE A 227 4.07 6.20 -21.64
CA PHE A 227 5.31 5.43 -21.67
C PHE A 227 6.54 6.30 -21.38
N ARG A 228 6.62 7.50 -21.97
CA ARG A 228 7.76 8.41 -21.79
C ARG A 228 7.89 8.95 -20.38
N TRP A 229 6.78 9.17 -19.68
CA TRP A 229 6.84 9.66 -18.31
C TRP A 229 7.44 8.64 -17.33
N TRP A 230 7.33 7.35 -17.64
CA TRP A 230 7.90 6.28 -16.81
C TRP A 230 9.38 5.98 -17.07
N LEU A 231 9.94 6.49 -18.18
CA LEU A 231 11.35 6.32 -18.58
C LEU A 231 12.21 7.48 -18.08
#